data_AF-A0A7C1JB77-F1
#
_entry.id   AF-A0A7C1JB77-F1
#
_cell.length_a   1.000
_cell.length_b   1.000
_cell.length_c   1.000
_cell.angle_alpha   90.00
_cell.angle_beta   90.00
_cell.angle_gamma   90.00
#
_symmetry.space_group_name_H-M   'P 1'
#
loop_
_entity.id
_entity.type
_entity.pdbx_description
1 polymer ?
#
loop_
_entity_poly.entity_id
_entity_poly.type
_entity_poly.pdbx_seq_one_letter_code
_entity_poly.pdbx_strand_id
1 'polypeptide(L)'
;MLNENPADIEDIYFTGAINDPNKTDFIFEYKGKDGRWHNYTPDFLIKKKNGKMIIVEIKAPTFRDEEKEKAIKEIEGLNPDRLKYEILITDRDEIGFENINKIKEAIYEL
;
A
#
# COMPACT_ATOMS: atom_id res chain seq x y z
N MET A 1 25.17 -0.43 -10.69
CA MET A 1 24.73 0.12 -9.40
C MET A 1 24.55 1.62 -9.60
N LEU A 2 23.33 2.11 -9.40
CA LEU A 2 22.91 3.45 -9.83
C LEU A 2 23.03 4.41 -8.64
N ASN A 3 23.90 5.41 -8.79
CA ASN A 3 24.21 6.43 -7.78
C ASN A 3 23.02 7.39 -7.56
N GLU A 4 22.01 6.97 -6.78
CA GLU A 4 21.35 7.74 -5.69
C GLU A 4 20.30 6.87 -4.96
N ASN A 5 19.91 7.29 -3.74
CA ASN A 5 20.08 6.50 -2.50
C ASN A 5 18.76 5.91 -1.94
N PRO A 6 18.69 4.63 -1.49
CA PRO A 6 17.57 4.11 -0.68
C PRO A 6 17.23 4.94 0.59
N ALA A 7 18.03 5.95 0.92
CA ALA A 7 17.87 6.90 2.02
C ALA A 7 16.71 7.93 1.89
N ASP A 8 15.90 7.93 0.83
CA ASP A 8 14.68 8.76 0.81
C ASP A 8 13.49 8.11 1.49
N ILE A 9 13.59 6.83 1.84
CA ILE A 9 12.64 6.22 2.77
C ILE A 9 12.92 6.79 4.17
N GLU A 10 11.86 7.32 4.78
CA GLU A 10 11.86 7.76 6.17
C GLU A 10 11.50 6.57 7.07
N ASP A 11 10.38 5.91 6.77
CA ASP A 11 9.84 4.84 7.60
C ASP A 11 9.22 3.72 6.75
N ILE A 12 9.21 2.51 7.31
CA ILE A 12 8.41 1.38 6.83
C ILE A 12 7.61 0.83 8.01
N TYR A 13 6.30 0.85 7.88
CA TYR A 13 5.37 0.31 8.87
C TYR A 13 4.81 -1.01 8.35
N PHE A 14 4.88 -2.08 9.15
CA PHE A 14 4.16 -3.33 8.91
C PHE A 14 2.91 -3.35 9.80
N THR A 15 1.74 -3.46 9.19
CA THR A 15 0.45 -3.30 9.87
C THR A 15 -0.56 -4.40 9.59
N GLY A 16 -0.25 -5.35 8.69
CA GLY A 16 -1.17 -6.41 8.25
C GLY A 16 -1.69 -7.34 9.34
N ALA A 17 -1.05 -7.39 10.51
CA ALA A 17 -1.47 -8.23 11.64
C ALA A 17 -2.39 -7.53 12.67
N ILE A 18 -2.61 -6.21 12.55
CA ILE A 18 -3.41 -5.44 13.52
C ILE A 18 -4.50 -4.67 12.77
N ASN A 19 -5.63 -5.33 12.53
CA ASN A 19 -6.76 -4.79 11.76
C ASN A 19 -7.99 -4.46 12.63
N ASP A 20 -7.90 -4.68 13.94
CA ASP A 20 -8.96 -4.33 14.90
C ASP A 20 -8.82 -2.85 15.29
N PRO A 21 -9.78 -1.98 14.93
CA PRO A 21 -9.71 -0.56 15.23
C PRO A 21 -9.76 -0.25 16.74
N ASN A 22 -10.13 -1.21 17.60
CA ASN A 22 -10.03 -1.03 19.05
C ASN A 22 -8.62 -1.31 19.58
N LYS A 23 -7.71 -1.81 18.74
CA LYS A 23 -6.34 -2.20 19.09
C LYS A 23 -5.27 -1.35 18.42
N THR A 24 -5.64 -0.54 17.42
CA THR A 24 -4.74 0.37 16.74
C THR A 24 -5.47 1.57 16.18
N ASP A 25 -4.86 2.75 16.31
CA ASP A 25 -5.29 3.97 15.62
C ASP A 25 -4.61 4.11 14.24
N PHE A 26 -3.75 3.16 13.86
CA PHE A 26 -3.10 3.12 12.55
C PHE A 26 -4.06 2.55 11.50
N ILE A 27 -5.02 3.38 11.10
CA ILE A 27 -6.06 3.06 10.12
C ILE A 27 -6.13 4.17 9.07
N PHE A 28 -6.45 3.78 7.84
CA PHE A 28 -6.88 4.69 6.78
C PHE A 28 -8.40 4.67 6.72
N GLU A 29 -9.01 5.86 6.72
CA GLU A 29 -10.43 6.01 6.53
C GLU A 29 -10.71 6.41 5.08
N TYR A 30 -11.71 5.79 4.47
CA TYR A 30 -12.22 6.19 3.16
C TYR A 30 -13.74 6.13 3.12
N LYS A 31 -14.35 7.00 2.31
CA LYS A 31 -15.79 7.00 2.11
C LYS A 31 -16.14 6.07 0.95
N GLY A 32 -16.88 5.02 1.23
CA GLY A 32 -17.31 4.03 0.25
C GLY A 32 -18.44 4.55 -0.64
N LYS A 33 -18.75 3.78 -1.70
CA LYS A 33 -19.86 4.09 -2.63
C LYS A 33 -21.24 3.96 -1.99
N ASP A 34 -21.32 3.23 -0.88
CA ASP A 34 -22.47 3.14 0.01
C ASP A 34 -22.67 4.41 0.87
N GLY A 35 -21.77 5.39 0.77
CA GLY A 35 -21.79 6.63 1.52
C GLY A 35 -21.30 6.50 2.97
N ARG A 36 -20.84 5.32 3.39
CA ARG A 36 -20.34 5.06 4.74
C ARG A 36 -18.82 5.24 4.81
N TRP A 37 -18.31 5.53 6.01
CA TRP A 37 -16.87 5.51 6.28
C TRP A 37 -16.42 4.08 6.53
N HIS A 38 -15.30 3.70 5.94
CA HIS A 38 -14.69 2.39 6.05
C HIS A 38 -13.26 2.54 6.55
N ASN A 39 -12.85 1.61 7.41
CA ASN A 39 -11.49 1.54 7.91
C ASN A 39 -10.70 0.53 7.09
N TYR A 40 -9.46 0.87 6.81
CA TYR A 40 -8.53 0.04 6.07
C TYR A 40 -7.15 0.10 6.72
N THR A 41 -6.61 -1.06 7.06
CA THR A 41 -5.23 -1.18 7.51
C THR A 41 -4.44 -1.91 6.44
N PRO A 42 -3.37 -1.31 5.89
CA PRO A 42 -2.59 -1.98 4.86
C PRO A 42 -1.68 -3.06 5.44
N ASP A 43 -1.08 -3.89 4.58
CA ASP A 43 0.02 -4.75 5.04
C ASP A 43 1.28 -3.94 5.35
N PHE A 44 1.67 -3.05 4.43
CA PHE A 44 2.77 -2.12 4.62
C PHE A 44 2.44 -0.69 4.20
N LEU A 45 3.01 0.27 4.92
CA LEU A 45 3.12 1.67 4.51
C LEU A 45 4.59 2.06 4.45
N ILE A 46 5.03 2.51 3.28
CA ILE A 46 6.38 3.05 3.06
C ILE A 46 6.24 4.57 2.94
N LYS A 47 6.87 5.31 3.86
CA LYS A 47 6.87 6.77 3.87
C LYS A 47 8.20 7.29 3.36
N LYS A 48 8.17 8.19 2.39
CA LYS A 48 9.35 8.93 1.91
C LYS A 48 9.52 10.21 2.72
N LYS A 49 10.77 10.67 2.87
CA LYS A 49 11.12 11.93 3.57
C LYS A 49 10.44 13.18 2.99
N ASN A 50 10.09 13.14 1.71
CA ASN A 50 9.35 14.20 1.03
C ASN A 50 7.82 14.15 1.28
N GLY A 51 7.34 13.23 2.13
CA GLY A 51 5.93 13.08 2.48
C GLY A 51 5.10 12.29 1.48
N LYS A 52 5.71 11.72 0.43
CA LYS A 52 5.06 10.73 -0.45
C LYS A 52 4.97 9.38 0.25
N MET A 53 3.93 8.61 -0.07
CA MET A 53 3.61 7.35 0.57
C MET A 53 3.31 6.27 -0.46
N ILE A 54 3.75 5.05 -0.16
CA ILE A 54 3.42 3.84 -0.93
C ILE A 54 2.71 2.89 0.02
N ILE A 55 1.47 2.55 -0.31
CA ILE A 55 0.72 1.48 0.35
C ILE A 55 0.99 0.18 -0.41
N VAL A 56 1.36 -0.88 0.31
CA VAL A 56 1.60 -2.19 -0.27
C VAL A 56 0.69 -3.23 0.39
N GLU A 57 -0.02 -3.99 -0.44
CA GLU A 57 -0.83 -5.15 -0.07
C GLU A 57 -0.25 -6.42 -0.67
N ILE A 58 -0.28 -7.51 0.08
CA ILE A 58 0.07 -8.85 -0.40
C ILE A 58 -1.21 -9.69 -0.40
N LYS A 59 -1.56 -10.26 -1.56
CA LYS A 59 -2.77 -11.07 -1.69
C LYS A 59 -2.53 -12.34 -2.48
N ALA A 60 -3.18 -13.43 -2.04
CA ALA A 60 -3.37 -14.58 -2.91
C ALA A 60 -4.47 -14.28 -3.94
N PRO A 61 -4.42 -14.87 -5.15
CA PRO A 61 -5.42 -14.65 -6.18
C PRO A 61 -6.86 -14.86 -5.72
N THR A 62 -7.09 -15.83 -4.83
CA THR A 62 -8.41 -16.18 -4.27
C THR A 62 -8.98 -15.14 -3.30
N PHE A 63 -8.17 -14.24 -2.77
CA PHE A 63 -8.58 -13.19 -1.82
C PHE A 63 -8.68 -11.81 -2.46
N ARG A 64 -8.67 -11.73 -3.78
CA ARG A 64 -8.87 -10.48 -4.50
C ARG A 64 -10.33 -10.04 -4.41
N ASP A 65 -10.51 -8.75 -4.20
CA ASP A 65 -11.80 -8.08 -4.14
C ASP A 65 -11.72 -6.83 -5.01
N GLU A 66 -12.23 -6.93 -6.24
CA GLU A 66 -12.11 -5.86 -7.23
C GLU A 66 -12.78 -4.55 -6.78
N GLU A 67 -13.86 -4.62 -5.98
CA GLU A 67 -14.54 -3.42 -5.49
C GLU A 67 -13.66 -2.67 -4.48
N LYS A 68 -13.05 -3.39 -3.54
CA LYS A 68 -12.10 -2.82 -2.58
C LYS A 68 -10.84 -2.29 -3.27
N GLU A 69 -10.27 -3.07 -4.20
CA GLU A 69 -9.10 -2.66 -4.98
C GLU A 69 -9.38 -1.37 -5.78
N LYS A 70 -10.58 -1.25 -6.37
CA LYS A 70 -10.99 -0.04 -7.10
C LYS A 70 -11.16 1.15 -6.16
N ALA A 71 -11.78 0.97 -5.00
CA ALA A 71 -11.94 2.05 -4.02
C ALA A 71 -10.58 2.61 -3.56
N ILE A 72 -9.58 1.75 -3.33
CA ILE A 72 -8.25 2.24 -2.91
C ILE A 72 -7.53 2.95 -4.07
N LYS A 73 -7.66 2.44 -5.30
CA LYS A 73 -7.15 3.16 -6.49
C LYS A 73 -7.82 4.51 -6.72
N GLU A 74 -9.10 4.65 -6.37
CA GLU A 74 -9.78 5.95 -6.39
C GLU A 74 -9.13 6.92 -5.37
N ILE A 75 -8.71 6.45 -4.19
CA ILE A 75 -7.97 7.25 -3.19
C ILE A 75 -6.58 7.67 -3.71
N GLU A 76 -5.86 6.77 -4.39
CA GLU A 76 -4.61 7.08 -5.10
C GLU A 76 -4.85 8.21 -6.12
N GLY A 77 -5.91 8.12 -6.92
CA GLY A 77 -6.30 9.14 -7.90
C GLY A 77 -6.69 10.49 -7.31
N LEU A 78 -7.11 10.55 -6.04
CA LEU A 78 -7.35 11.81 -5.32
C LEU A 78 -6.05 12.46 -4.82
N ASN A 79 -4.97 11.68 -4.68
CA ASN A 79 -3.68 12.13 -4.15
C ASN A 79 -2.50 11.68 -5.03
N PRO A 80 -2.54 11.86 -6.36
CA PRO A 80 -1.63 11.20 -7.28
C PRO A 80 -0.16 11.62 -7.09
N ASP A 81 0.07 12.84 -6.60
CA ASP A 81 1.43 13.35 -6.34
C ASP A 81 2.02 12.87 -5.00
N ARG A 82 1.20 12.21 -4.17
CA ARG A 82 1.53 11.91 -2.76
C ARG A 82 1.32 10.47 -2.37
N LEU A 83 0.47 9.73 -3.06
CA LEU A 83 0.09 8.37 -2.70
C LEU A 83 0.22 7.46 -3.91
N LYS A 84 0.76 6.27 -3.69
CA LYS A 84 0.75 5.15 -4.62
C LYS A 84 0.21 3.92 -3.92
N TYR A 85 -0.62 3.15 -4.61
CA TYR A 85 -1.14 1.90 -4.09
C TYR A 85 -0.67 0.72 -4.95
N GLU A 86 -0.03 -0.25 -4.31
CA GLU A 86 0.50 -1.44 -4.96
C GLU A 86 -0.03 -2.72 -4.33
N ILE A 87 -0.50 -3.63 -5.19
CA ILE A 87 -0.87 -4.99 -4.81
C ILE A 87 0.16 -5.94 -5.40
N LEU A 88 0.73 -6.77 -4.53
CA LEU A 88 1.60 -7.89 -4.86
C LEU A 88 0.76 -9.17 -4.81
N ILE A 89 0.61 -9.81 -5.96
CA ILE A 89 -0.14 -11.06 -6.06
C ILE A 89 0.86 -12.20 -5.97
N THR A 90 0.65 -13.13 -5.04
CA THR A 90 1.46 -14.34 -4.93
C THR A 90 0.57 -15.56 -4.71
N ASP A 91 0.83 -16.64 -5.43
CA ASP A 91 0.17 -17.93 -5.30
C ASP A 91 0.99 -18.93 -4.45
N ARG A 92 2.09 -18.45 -3.85
CA ARG A 92 3.04 -19.23 -3.05
C ARG A 92 3.35 -18.52 -1.74
N ASP A 93 4.00 -19.23 -0.82
CA ASP A 93 4.48 -18.70 0.46
C ASP A 93 5.71 -17.77 0.32
N GLU A 94 6.00 -17.30 -0.90
CA GLU A 94 7.14 -16.45 -1.24
C GLU A 94 6.71 -15.23 -2.08
N ILE A 95 7.46 -14.13 -1.99
CA ILE A 95 7.29 -12.97 -2.86
C ILE A 95 8.27 -13.11 -4.03
N GLY A 96 7.72 -13.30 -5.24
CA GLY A 96 8.50 -13.44 -6.46
C GLY A 96 9.30 -12.18 -6.84
N PHE A 97 10.31 -12.37 -7.69
CA PHE A 97 11.19 -11.30 -8.15
C PHE A 97 10.44 -10.13 -8.84
N GLU A 98 9.41 -10.43 -9.62
CA GLU A 98 8.57 -9.43 -10.28
C GLU A 98 7.87 -8.51 -9.27
N ASN A 99 7.29 -9.08 -8.20
CA ASN A 99 6.67 -8.33 -7.12
C ASN A 99 7.68 -7.41 -6.41
N ILE A 100 8.90 -7.90 -6.16
CA ILE A 100 9.97 -7.10 -5.56
C ILE A 100 10.36 -5.93 -6.46
N ASN A 101 10.50 -6.17 -7.77
CA ASN A 101 10.87 -5.11 -8.71
C ASN A 101 9.78 -4.06 -8.84
N LYS A 102 8.52 -4.46 -8.84
CA LYS A 102 7.38 -3.53 -8.87
C LYS A 102 7.44 -2.51 -7.72
N ILE A 103 7.75 -2.96 -6.50
CA ILE A 103 7.91 -2.04 -5.36
C ILE A 103 9.15 -1.17 -5.50
N LYS A 104 10.26 -1.73 -5.99
CA LYS A 104 11.47 -0.93 -6.27
C LYS A 104 11.16 0.19 -7.26
N GLU A 105 10.54 -0.13 -8.39
CA GLU A 105 10.13 0.84 -9.40
C GLU A 105 9.23 1.93 -8.79
N ALA A 106 8.20 1.55 -8.04
CA ALA A 106 7.34 2.51 -7.34
C ALA A 106 8.11 3.45 -6.39
N ILE A 107 9.13 2.95 -5.67
CA ILE A 107 10.00 3.78 -4.82
C ILE A 107 10.78 4.83 -5.63
N TYR A 108 11.18 4.50 -6.86
CA TYR A 108 11.95 5.39 -7.73
C TYR A 108 11.09 6.33 -8.60
N GLU A 109 9.85 5.95 -8.91
CA GLU A 109 8.96 6.73 -9.79
C GLU A 109 8.16 7.83 -9.07
N LEU A 110 7.96 7.72 -7.75
CA LEU A 110 7.31 8.73 -6.90
C LEU A 110 8.28 9.80 -6.42
#